data_AF-A0A950QZG0-F1
#
_entry.id   AF-A0A950QZG0-F1
#
_cell.length_a   1.000
_cell.length_b   1.000
_cell.length_c   1.000
_cell.angle_alpha   90.00
_cell.angle_beta   90.00
_cell.angle_gamma   90.00
#
_symmetry.space_group_name_H-M   'P 1'
#
loop_
_entity.id
_entity.type
_entity.pdbx_description
1 polymer ?
#
loop_
_entity_poly.entity_id
_entity_poly.type
_entity_poly.pdbx_seq_one_letter_code
_entity_poly.pdbx_strand_id
1 'polypeptide(L)'
;MHSAAIAEYVISRWTGRDRACAIVGDLVETRPQKGTVWFWTSVIRIVFSSVWPGLLGVVAAAYLGPWVLGVLDFELHGVGAQHRPPEYPWGPVFSVLVGMDTVVCIVVIYALIRYGIRDRMTQLAFAWGGLITLFIYEWWRPTMFVSCIAGFLFVTATFLYRGEARKAVPALLLAVTLAMAGALAAIYLYRTYRHFIYPGPMGTKEVHEHPSVLRALAITYWLTAWLTTVIFSRMRRWAMKEKFIQIEW
;
A
#
# COMPACT_ATOMS: atom_id res chain seq x y z
N MET A 1 -10.59 -0.28 -38.71
CA MET A 1 -10.82 0.65 -37.59
C MET A 1 -11.04 -0.04 -36.24
N HIS A 2 -11.63 -1.24 -36.17
CA HIS A 2 -11.93 -1.92 -34.90
C HIS A 2 -10.74 -2.12 -33.94
N SER A 3 -9.54 -2.38 -34.46
CA SER A 3 -8.33 -2.59 -33.63
C SER A 3 -7.86 -1.33 -32.89
N ALA A 4 -8.11 -0.13 -33.44
CA ALA A 4 -7.72 1.13 -32.79
C ALA A 4 -8.61 1.42 -31.57
N ALA A 5 -9.92 1.21 -31.71
CA ALA A 5 -10.86 1.34 -30.61
C ALA A 5 -10.55 0.37 -29.45
N ILE A 6 -10.16 -0.88 -29.77
CA ILE A 6 -9.73 -1.85 -28.74
C ILE A 6 -8.45 -1.37 -28.05
N ALA A 7 -7.43 -0.92 -28.81
CA ALA A 7 -6.18 -0.43 -28.24
C ALA A 7 -6.39 0.79 -27.34
N GLU A 8 -7.24 1.73 -27.76
CA GLU A 8 -7.60 2.91 -26.95
C GLU A 8 -8.35 2.50 -25.69
N TYR A 9 -9.32 1.60 -25.81
CA TYR A 9 -10.06 1.07 -24.67
C TYR A 9 -9.11 0.40 -23.66
N VAL A 10 -8.15 -0.40 -24.14
CA VAL A 10 -7.12 -0.99 -23.28
C VAL A 10 -6.30 0.13 -22.65
N ILE A 11 -5.53 0.92 -23.40
CA ILE A 11 -4.59 1.91 -22.86
C ILE A 11 -5.26 2.95 -21.93
N SER A 12 -6.52 3.32 -22.21
CA SER A 12 -7.29 4.27 -21.39
C SER A 12 -7.55 3.80 -19.96
N ARG A 13 -7.54 2.48 -19.70
CA ARG A 13 -7.69 1.94 -18.33
C ARG A 13 -6.51 2.29 -17.42
N TRP A 14 -5.33 2.58 -17.99
CA TRP A 14 -4.11 2.83 -17.23
C TRP A 14 -3.58 4.28 -17.33
N THR A 15 -3.79 4.97 -18.45
CA THR A 15 -3.15 6.27 -18.72
C THR A 15 -4.11 7.47 -18.78
N GLY A 16 -5.43 7.24 -18.85
CA GLY A 16 -6.44 8.27 -19.09
C GLY A 16 -6.90 8.29 -20.55
N ARG A 17 -8.11 8.79 -20.81
CA ARG A 17 -8.76 8.68 -22.13
C ARG A 17 -8.08 9.54 -23.19
N ASP A 18 -7.78 10.79 -22.88
CA ASP A 18 -7.17 11.75 -23.83
C ASP A 18 -5.75 11.33 -24.19
N ARG A 19 -4.98 10.89 -23.18
CA ARG A 19 -3.62 10.40 -23.37
C ARG A 19 -3.60 9.08 -24.16
N ALA A 20 -4.58 8.19 -23.92
CA ALA A 20 -4.74 6.97 -24.69
C ALA A 20 -5.10 7.26 -26.16
N CYS A 21 -6.00 8.21 -26.40
CA CYS A 21 -6.38 8.63 -27.74
C CYS A 21 -5.16 9.21 -28.50
N ALA A 22 -4.39 10.10 -27.87
CA ALA A 22 -3.17 10.66 -28.47
C ALA A 22 -2.12 9.57 -28.79
N ILE A 23 -1.87 8.65 -27.85
CA ILE A 23 -0.93 7.53 -28.05
C ILE A 23 -1.39 6.60 -29.18
N VAL A 24 -2.68 6.25 -29.22
CA VAL A 24 -3.22 5.36 -30.24
C VAL A 24 -3.26 6.05 -31.60
N GLY A 25 -3.52 7.37 -31.65
CA GLY A 25 -3.42 8.17 -32.86
C GLY A 25 -2.05 8.04 -33.50
N ASP A 26 -0.98 8.32 -32.73
CA ASP A 26 0.41 8.20 -33.18
C ASP A 26 0.77 6.77 -33.66
N LEU A 27 0.29 5.75 -32.93
CA LEU A 27 0.49 4.34 -33.32
C LEU A 27 -0.28 3.93 -34.58
N VAL A 28 -1.45 4.53 -34.83
CA VAL A 28 -2.26 4.26 -36.01
C VAL A 28 -1.64 4.91 -37.25
N GLU A 29 -1.07 6.11 -37.12
CA GLU A 29 -0.37 6.81 -38.20
C GLU A 29 0.87 6.02 -38.68
N THR A 30 1.59 5.37 -37.77
CA THR A 30 2.77 4.55 -38.09
C THR A 30 2.44 3.11 -38.49
N ARG A 31 1.20 2.65 -38.31
CA ARG A 31 0.78 1.27 -38.61
C ARG A 31 0.96 0.85 -40.07
N PRO A 32 0.62 1.66 -41.09
CA PRO A 32 0.75 1.24 -42.50
C PRO A 32 2.19 0.90 -42.87
N GLN A 33 3.17 1.52 -42.21
CA GLN A 33 4.59 1.37 -42.50
C GLN A 33 5.21 0.15 -41.81
N LYS A 34 4.75 -0.20 -40.59
CA LYS A 34 5.38 -1.23 -39.74
C LYS A 34 4.54 -2.48 -39.52
N GLY A 35 3.28 -2.47 -39.98
CA GLY A 35 2.37 -3.60 -39.93
C GLY A 35 1.65 -3.79 -38.58
N THR A 36 0.75 -4.77 -38.55
CA THR A 36 -0.18 -5.00 -37.42
C THR A 36 0.50 -5.63 -36.20
N VAL A 37 1.51 -6.48 -36.40
CA VAL A 37 2.24 -7.11 -35.27
C VAL A 37 3.00 -6.06 -34.47
N TRP A 38 3.68 -5.13 -35.14
CA TRP A 38 4.40 -4.03 -34.50
C TRP A 38 3.48 -3.11 -33.69
N PHE A 39 2.28 -2.85 -34.21
CA PHE A 39 1.26 -2.07 -33.49
C PHE A 39 0.91 -2.72 -32.14
N TRP A 40 0.56 -4.01 -32.14
CA TRP A 40 0.18 -4.70 -30.91
C TRP A 40 1.33 -4.87 -29.92
N THR A 41 2.55 -5.13 -30.39
CA THR A 41 3.71 -5.21 -29.49
C THR A 41 4.01 -3.85 -28.85
N SER A 42 3.80 -2.74 -29.56
CA SER A 42 3.94 -1.39 -29.01
C SER A 42 2.86 -1.10 -27.97
N VAL A 43 1.60 -1.46 -28.23
CA VAL A 43 0.50 -1.35 -27.25
C VAL A 43 0.83 -2.15 -25.98
N ILE A 44 1.23 -3.42 -26.14
CA ILE A 44 1.61 -4.28 -25.00
C ILE A 44 2.77 -3.65 -24.23
N ARG A 45 3.81 -3.14 -24.91
CA ARG A 45 4.95 -2.50 -24.26
C ARG A 45 4.56 -1.27 -23.46
N ILE A 46 3.63 -0.45 -23.94
CA ILE A 46 3.12 0.74 -23.24
C ILE A 46 2.29 0.34 -22.02
N VAL A 47 1.44 -0.69 -22.15
CA VAL A 47 0.69 -1.23 -21.02
C VAL A 47 1.64 -1.80 -19.98
N PHE A 48 2.64 -2.58 -20.41
CA PHE A 48 3.62 -3.19 -19.54
C PHE A 48 4.47 -2.15 -18.82
N SER A 49 4.99 -1.13 -19.52
CA SER A 49 5.74 -0.04 -18.89
C SER A 49 4.90 0.77 -17.91
N SER A 50 3.59 0.85 -18.11
CA SER A 50 2.66 1.52 -17.20
C SER A 50 2.32 0.68 -15.96
N VAL A 51 2.26 -0.64 -16.09
CA VAL A 51 1.91 -1.58 -15.01
C VAL A 51 3.14 -1.98 -14.18
N TRP A 52 4.31 -2.05 -14.82
CA TRP A 52 5.56 -2.54 -14.24
C TRP A 52 5.99 -1.84 -12.96
N PRO A 53 5.97 -0.49 -12.85
CA PRO A 53 6.30 0.20 -11.60
C PRO A 53 5.32 -0.14 -10.47
N GLY A 54 4.05 -0.41 -10.81
CA GLY A 54 3.04 -0.86 -9.85
C GLY A 54 3.33 -2.26 -9.34
N LEU A 55 3.65 -3.21 -10.23
CA LEU A 55 4.01 -4.58 -9.86
C LEU A 55 5.30 -4.62 -9.02
N LEU A 56 6.34 -3.92 -9.47
CA LEU A 56 7.59 -3.78 -8.70
C LEU A 56 7.33 -3.16 -7.33
N GLY A 57 6.48 -2.13 -7.27
CA GLY A 57 6.07 -1.53 -6.01
C GLY A 57 5.41 -2.54 -5.07
N VAL A 58 4.50 -3.39 -5.57
CA VAL A 58 3.85 -4.42 -4.73
C VAL A 58 4.84 -5.46 -4.25
N VAL A 59 5.69 -5.99 -5.13
CA VAL A 59 6.67 -7.01 -4.78
C VAL A 59 7.69 -6.46 -3.79
N ALA A 60 8.23 -5.27 -4.05
CA ALA A 60 9.16 -4.61 -3.16
C ALA A 60 8.52 -4.28 -1.82
N ALA A 61 7.28 -3.79 -1.79
CA ALA A 61 6.58 -3.51 -0.55
C ALA A 61 6.33 -4.80 0.26
N ALA A 62 5.87 -5.88 -0.39
CA ALA A 62 5.63 -7.16 0.26
C ALA A 62 6.90 -7.81 0.82
N TYR A 63 8.06 -7.54 0.21
CA TYR A 63 9.35 -8.05 0.68
C TYR A 63 10.01 -7.13 1.72
N LEU A 64 10.15 -5.84 1.41
CA LEU A 64 10.84 -4.86 2.23
C LEU A 64 10.04 -4.43 3.45
N GLY A 65 8.70 -4.38 3.37
CA GLY A 65 7.85 -3.97 4.49
C GLY A 65 8.05 -4.86 5.72
N PRO A 66 7.86 -6.18 5.60
CA PRO A 66 8.13 -7.12 6.69
C PRO A 66 9.60 -7.13 7.13
N TRP A 67 10.54 -6.96 6.19
CA TRP A 67 11.98 -6.93 6.52
C TRP A 67 12.36 -5.71 7.35
N VAL A 68 11.94 -4.50 6.95
CA VAL A 68 12.17 -3.25 7.70
C VAL A 68 11.60 -3.36 9.10
N LEU A 69 10.41 -3.95 9.24
CA LEU A 69 9.84 -4.19 10.56
C LEU A 69 10.58 -5.24 11.36
N GLY A 70 11.03 -6.33 10.74
CA GLY A 70 11.84 -7.32 11.45
C GLY A 70 13.13 -6.70 12.00
N VAL A 71 13.76 -5.80 11.24
CA VAL A 71 14.93 -5.05 11.70
C VAL A 71 14.58 -4.06 12.82
N LEU A 72 13.51 -3.28 12.66
CA LEU A 72 13.06 -2.34 13.71
C LEU A 72 12.65 -3.06 14.98
N ASP A 73 11.89 -4.14 14.86
CA ASP A 73 11.46 -5.00 15.97
C ASP A 73 12.66 -5.63 16.67
N PHE A 74 13.65 -6.12 15.93
CA PHE A 74 14.88 -6.68 16.47
C PHE A 74 15.77 -5.62 17.15
N GLU A 75 15.93 -4.43 16.58
CA GLU A 75 16.69 -3.35 17.22
C GLU A 75 15.98 -2.87 18.49
N LEU A 76 14.66 -2.69 18.45
CA LEU A 76 13.88 -2.17 19.57
C LEU A 76 13.71 -3.20 20.70
N HIS A 77 13.49 -4.47 20.38
CA HIS A 77 13.37 -5.55 21.37
C HIS A 77 14.71 -6.21 21.73
N GLY A 78 15.71 -6.15 20.86
CA GLY A 78 17.05 -6.70 21.06
C GLY A 78 17.95 -5.79 21.90
N VAL A 79 17.87 -4.46 21.71
CA VAL A 79 18.44 -3.49 22.66
C VAL A 79 17.59 -3.42 23.93
N GLY A 80 16.30 -3.73 23.82
CA GLY A 80 15.29 -3.73 24.89
C GLY A 80 15.04 -5.05 25.61
N ALA A 81 15.90 -6.08 25.52
CA ALA A 81 15.71 -7.31 26.32
C ALA A 81 15.77 -7.06 27.85
N GLN A 82 16.14 -5.84 28.28
CA GLN A 82 16.00 -5.34 29.65
C GLN A 82 14.74 -4.51 29.92
N HIS A 83 13.96 -4.15 28.89
CA HIS A 83 12.76 -3.32 29.01
C HIS A 83 11.55 -4.19 28.72
N ARG A 84 11.22 -5.05 29.69
CA ARG A 84 9.96 -5.79 29.69
C ARG A 84 8.82 -4.75 29.61
N PRO A 85 8.02 -4.71 28.52
CA PRO A 85 6.74 -4.04 28.60
C PRO A 85 5.97 -4.62 29.79
N PRO A 86 5.22 -3.80 30.55
CA PRO A 86 4.55 -4.24 31.77
C PRO A 86 3.81 -5.54 31.53
N GLU A 87 4.14 -6.54 32.34
CA GLU A 87 3.67 -7.92 32.23
C GLU A 87 2.13 -7.93 32.20
N TYR A 88 1.55 -8.31 31.05
CA TYR A 88 0.10 -8.49 30.77
C TYR A 88 -0.80 -7.23 30.92
N PRO A 89 -1.76 -6.95 30.01
CA PRO A 89 -2.26 -7.72 28.86
C PRO A 89 -1.94 -7.07 27.49
N TRP A 90 -0.85 -6.31 27.36
CA TRP A 90 -0.59 -5.48 26.17
C TRP A 90 -0.05 -6.22 24.94
N GLY A 91 0.52 -7.42 25.09
CA GLY A 91 1.12 -8.17 23.98
C GLY A 91 0.22 -8.32 22.74
N PRO A 92 -1.06 -8.71 22.88
CA PRO A 92 -2.00 -8.79 21.76
C PRO A 92 -2.25 -7.44 21.08
N VAL A 93 -2.29 -6.35 21.84
CA VAL A 93 -2.47 -4.99 21.31
C VAL A 93 -1.24 -4.62 20.46
N PHE A 94 -0.04 -4.89 20.95
CA PHE A 94 1.19 -4.68 20.19
C PHE A 94 1.23 -5.51 18.91
N SER A 95 0.81 -6.77 18.92
CA SER A 95 0.76 -7.57 17.69
C SER A 95 -0.18 -6.97 16.64
N VAL A 96 -1.32 -6.40 17.06
CA VAL A 96 -2.23 -5.68 16.15
C VAL A 96 -1.56 -4.41 15.62
N LEU A 97 -0.93 -3.64 16.50
CA LEU A 97 -0.26 -2.38 16.14
C LEU A 97 0.90 -2.62 15.15
N VAL A 98 1.78 -3.58 15.42
CA VAL A 98 2.88 -3.97 14.52
C VAL A 98 2.34 -4.46 13.18
N GLY A 99 1.25 -5.24 13.20
CA GLY A 99 0.54 -5.64 11.97
C GLY A 99 0.07 -4.44 11.15
N MET A 100 -0.45 -3.41 11.79
CA MET A 100 -0.83 -2.17 11.10
C MET A 100 0.36 -1.39 10.57
N ASP A 101 1.42 -1.25 11.37
CA ASP A 101 2.65 -0.59 10.95
C ASP A 101 3.24 -1.29 9.71
N THR A 102 3.09 -2.62 9.63
CA THR A 102 3.49 -3.42 8.47
C THR A 102 2.76 -2.97 7.22
N VAL A 103 1.44 -2.87 7.32
CA VAL A 103 0.63 -2.43 6.18
C VAL A 103 0.99 -1.01 5.79
N VAL A 104 1.20 -0.12 6.76
CA VAL A 104 1.57 1.27 6.49
C VAL A 104 2.95 1.34 5.83
N CYS A 105 3.95 0.60 6.31
CA CYS A 105 5.27 0.51 5.68
C CYS A 105 5.17 0.00 4.23
N ILE A 106 4.38 -1.05 3.99
CA ILE A 106 4.09 -1.57 2.65
C ILE A 106 3.50 -0.46 1.77
N VAL A 107 2.50 0.26 2.27
CA VAL A 107 1.84 1.37 1.56
C VAL A 107 2.85 2.48 1.22
N VAL A 108 3.71 2.84 2.16
CA VAL A 108 4.72 3.90 1.99
C VAL A 108 5.75 3.51 0.94
N ILE A 109 6.32 2.31 1.03
CA ILE A 109 7.30 1.81 0.06
C ILE A 109 6.67 1.72 -1.33
N TYR A 110 5.44 1.22 -1.40
CA TYR A 110 4.68 1.17 -2.63
C TYR A 110 4.49 2.56 -3.25
N ALA A 111 4.02 3.53 -2.46
CA ALA A 111 3.80 4.89 -2.92
C ALA A 111 5.12 5.55 -3.37
N LEU A 112 6.20 5.31 -2.64
CA LEU A 112 7.53 5.81 -2.96
C LEU A 112 8.02 5.30 -4.32
N ILE A 113 7.91 4.00 -4.57
CA ILE A 113 8.33 3.40 -5.84
C ILE A 113 7.43 3.84 -6.99
N ARG A 114 6.11 3.86 -6.77
CA ARG A 114 5.13 4.09 -7.84
C ARG A 114 4.98 5.56 -8.22
N TYR A 115 5.01 6.46 -7.23
CA TYR A 115 4.71 7.88 -7.42
C TYR A 115 5.93 8.77 -7.20
N GLY A 116 6.99 8.25 -6.59
CA GLY A 116 8.20 9.01 -6.26
C GLY A 116 8.03 9.89 -5.02
N ILE A 117 9.16 10.38 -4.50
CA ILE A 117 9.22 11.16 -3.24
C ILE A 117 8.64 12.57 -3.36
N ARG A 118 8.55 13.10 -4.59
CA ARG A 118 7.99 14.44 -4.86
C ARG A 118 6.47 14.46 -4.90
N ASP A 119 5.83 13.29 -4.97
CA ASP A 119 4.37 13.22 -4.97
C ASP A 119 3.82 13.51 -3.57
N ARG A 120 2.80 14.38 -3.51
CA ARG A 120 2.21 14.83 -2.25
C ARG A 120 1.56 13.69 -1.47
N MET A 121 1.01 12.68 -2.14
CA MET A 121 0.40 11.52 -1.49
C MET A 121 1.47 10.61 -0.89
N THR A 122 2.61 10.45 -1.57
CA THR A 122 3.76 9.75 -1.00
C THR A 122 4.28 10.45 0.24
N GLN A 123 4.40 11.78 0.21
CA GLN A 123 4.83 12.56 1.36
C GLN A 123 3.87 12.44 2.55
N LEU A 124 2.56 12.47 2.28
CA LEU A 124 1.54 12.25 3.30
C LEU A 124 1.63 10.84 3.91
N ALA A 125 1.73 9.82 3.05
CA ALA A 125 1.86 8.44 3.49
C ALA A 125 3.13 8.27 4.34
N PHE A 126 4.25 8.87 3.93
CA PHE A 126 5.51 8.82 4.66
C PHE A 126 5.40 9.52 6.03
N ALA A 127 4.78 10.70 6.08
CA ALA A 127 4.57 11.43 7.33
C ALA A 127 3.66 10.65 8.30
N TRP A 128 2.55 10.10 7.81
CA TRP A 128 1.66 9.27 8.61
C TRP A 128 2.34 7.98 9.05
N GLY A 129 3.06 7.32 8.15
CA GLY A 129 3.82 6.11 8.46
C GLY A 129 4.82 6.34 9.57
N GLY A 130 5.70 7.34 9.43
CA GLY A 130 6.67 7.68 10.46
C GLY A 130 6.03 8.01 11.81
N LEU A 131 4.92 8.75 11.82
CA LEU A 131 4.19 9.07 13.06
C LEU A 131 3.53 7.84 13.70
N ILE A 132 2.96 6.93 12.90
CA ILE A 132 2.38 5.67 13.39
C ILE A 132 3.48 4.78 13.97
N THR A 133 4.59 4.60 13.25
CA THR A 133 5.74 3.82 13.70
C THR A 133 6.28 4.39 15.01
N LEU A 134 6.54 5.70 15.07
CA LEU A 134 7.00 6.37 16.30
C LEU A 134 6.01 6.19 17.45
N PHE A 135 4.71 6.33 17.18
CA PHE A 135 3.68 6.11 18.19
C PHE A 135 3.73 4.68 18.73
N ILE A 136 3.76 3.68 17.87
CA ILE A 136 3.73 2.26 18.27
C ILE A 136 4.94 1.91 19.14
N TYR A 137 6.12 2.40 18.75
CA TYR A 137 7.36 2.02 19.41
C TYR A 137 7.76 2.94 20.57
N GLU A 138 7.25 4.17 20.67
CA GLU A 138 7.66 5.13 21.71
C GLU A 138 6.47 5.69 22.54
N TRP A 139 5.26 5.13 22.42
CA TRP A 139 4.06 5.62 23.14
C TRP A 139 4.22 5.68 24.66
N TRP A 140 5.10 4.85 25.26
CA TRP A 140 5.32 4.88 26.71
C TRP A 140 5.97 6.18 27.18
N ARG A 141 6.59 6.95 26.29
CA ARG A 141 7.09 8.30 26.60
C ARG A 141 5.94 9.29 26.39
N PRO A 142 5.40 9.92 27.46
CA PRO A 142 4.26 10.83 27.33
C PRO A 142 4.53 11.99 26.38
N THR A 143 5.78 12.46 26.32
CA THR A 143 6.22 13.51 25.39
C THR A 143 6.12 13.09 23.93
N MET A 144 6.51 11.85 23.61
CA MET A 144 6.41 11.30 22.24
C MET A 144 4.95 11.04 21.86
N PHE A 145 4.14 10.57 22.81
CA PHE A 145 2.71 10.38 22.60
C PHE A 145 2.00 11.69 22.20
N VAL A 146 2.22 12.76 22.99
CA VAL A 146 1.61 14.08 22.71
C VAL A 146 2.13 14.68 21.41
N SER A 147 3.43 14.56 21.12
CA SER A 147 4.00 15.08 19.88
C SER A 147 3.50 14.33 18.65
N CYS A 148 3.32 13.01 18.72
CA CYS A 148 2.78 12.20 17.62
C CYS A 148 1.33 12.58 17.32
N ILE A 149 0.49 12.75 18.35
CA ILE A 149 -0.91 13.19 18.18
C ILE A 149 -0.96 14.60 17.58
N ALA A 150 -0.18 15.54 18.11
CA ALA A 150 -0.11 16.90 17.59
C ALA A 150 0.36 16.92 16.13
N GLY A 151 1.39 16.14 15.80
CA GLY A 151 1.89 15.96 14.44
C GLY A 151 0.82 15.38 13.51
N PHE A 152 0.08 14.36 13.96
CA PHE A 152 -1.02 13.76 13.20
C PHE A 152 -2.10 14.77 12.86
N LEU A 153 -2.56 15.52 13.86
CA LEU A 153 -3.59 16.55 13.70
C LEU A 153 -3.09 17.66 12.79
N PHE A 154 -1.85 18.12 12.96
CA PHE A 154 -1.25 19.17 12.15
C PHE A 154 -1.12 18.77 10.68
N VAL A 155 -0.57 17.58 10.39
CA VAL A 155 -0.44 17.06 9.02
C VAL A 155 -1.82 16.90 8.38
N THR A 156 -2.78 16.35 9.12
CA THR A 156 -4.16 16.15 8.62
C THR A 156 -4.84 17.49 8.34
N ALA A 157 -4.76 18.45 9.26
CA ALA A 157 -5.32 19.78 9.10
C ALA A 157 -4.70 20.52 7.90
N THR A 158 -3.37 20.44 7.74
CA THR A 158 -2.66 21.07 6.62
C THR A 158 -3.13 20.52 5.28
N PHE A 159 -3.36 19.21 5.19
CA PHE A 159 -3.88 18.58 3.97
C PHE A 159 -5.36 18.89 3.73
N LEU A 160 -6.21 18.90 4.78
CA LEU A 160 -7.63 19.27 4.67
C LEU A 160 -7.82 20.73 4.24
N TYR A 161 -6.94 21.63 4.69
CA TYR A 161 -6.99 23.05 4.35
C TYR A 161 -6.65 23.31 2.88
N ARG A 162 -5.80 22.48 2.27
CA ARG A 162 -5.34 22.64 0.88
C ARG A 162 -6.36 22.24 -0.20
N GLY A 163 -7.60 21.87 0.16
CA GLY A 163 -8.72 21.63 -0.77
C GLY A 163 -8.59 20.37 -1.63
N GLU A 164 -7.51 20.25 -2.40
CA GLU A 164 -7.19 19.15 -3.32
C GLU A 164 -7.10 17.77 -2.64
N ALA A 165 -6.86 17.74 -1.32
CA ALA A 165 -6.69 16.51 -0.56
C ALA A 165 -7.89 16.13 0.33
N ARG A 166 -8.99 16.89 0.31
CA ARG A 166 -10.18 16.59 1.13
C ARG A 166 -10.78 15.20 0.86
N LYS A 167 -10.65 14.69 -0.37
CA LYS A 167 -11.09 13.34 -0.76
C LYS A 167 -10.04 12.26 -0.50
N ALA A 168 -8.78 12.65 -0.36
CA ALA A 168 -7.67 11.73 -0.12
C ALA A 168 -7.62 11.27 1.34
N VAL A 169 -7.89 12.18 2.28
CA VAL A 169 -7.94 11.89 3.72
C VAL A 169 -8.95 10.78 4.09
N PRO A 170 -10.24 10.83 3.70
CA PRO A 170 -11.19 9.78 4.03
C PRO A 170 -10.88 8.45 3.32
N ALA A 171 -10.28 8.49 2.13
CA ALA A 171 -9.86 7.27 1.44
C ALA A 171 -8.65 6.61 2.12
N LEU A 172 -7.69 7.40 2.61
CA LEU A 172 -6.57 6.90 3.42
C LEU A 172 -7.07 6.33 4.75
N LEU A 173 -7.97 7.04 5.44
CA LEU A 173 -8.63 6.55 6.66
C LEU A 173 -9.36 5.24 6.40
N LEU A 174 -10.13 5.14 5.32
CA LEU A 174 -10.82 3.92 4.95
C LEU A 174 -9.82 2.77 4.68
N ALA A 175 -8.71 3.04 3.98
CA ALA A 175 -7.66 2.04 3.75
C ALA A 175 -7.06 1.54 5.07
N VAL A 176 -6.74 2.44 5.99
CA VAL A 176 -6.19 2.12 7.32
C VAL A 176 -7.20 1.31 8.14
N THR A 177 -8.48 1.71 8.16
CA THR A 177 -9.52 0.98 8.89
C THR A 177 -9.77 -0.42 8.32
N LEU A 178 -9.79 -0.58 6.99
CA LEU A 178 -9.92 -1.89 6.34
C LEU A 178 -8.71 -2.77 6.60
N ALA A 179 -7.50 -2.20 6.53
CA ALA A 179 -6.27 -2.89 6.91
C ALA A 179 -6.32 -3.34 8.37
N MET A 180 -6.82 -2.50 9.27
CA MET A 180 -6.97 -2.83 10.68
C MET A 180 -7.99 -3.93 10.93
N ALA A 181 -9.16 -3.86 10.28
CA ALA A 181 -10.16 -4.91 10.37
C ALA A 181 -9.61 -6.25 9.84
N GLY A 182 -8.84 -6.21 8.75
CA GLY A 182 -8.16 -7.38 8.20
C GLY A 182 -7.10 -7.96 9.14
N ALA A 183 -6.27 -7.11 9.75
CA ALA A 183 -5.25 -7.52 10.72
C ALA A 183 -5.89 -8.12 11.99
N LEU A 184 -6.94 -7.49 12.51
CA LEU A 184 -7.70 -8.01 13.65
C LEU A 184 -8.36 -9.35 13.33
N ALA A 185 -8.94 -9.51 12.14
CA ALA A 185 -9.50 -10.78 11.68
C ALA A 185 -8.41 -11.86 11.55
N ALA A 186 -7.24 -11.51 11.01
CA ALA A 186 -6.11 -12.43 10.90
C ALA A 186 -5.59 -12.87 12.28
N ILE A 187 -5.52 -11.95 13.25
CA ILE A 187 -5.10 -12.26 14.63
C ILE A 187 -6.17 -13.10 15.34
N TYR A 188 -7.44 -12.80 15.14
CA TYR A 188 -8.54 -13.61 15.66
C TYR A 188 -8.47 -15.03 15.11
N LEU A 189 -8.36 -15.19 13.79
CA LEU A 189 -8.19 -16.49 13.13
C LEU A 189 -6.93 -17.19 13.64
N TYR A 190 -5.79 -16.48 13.75
CA TYR A 190 -4.56 -17.04 14.30
C TYR A 190 -4.77 -17.56 15.72
N ARG A 191 -5.50 -16.84 16.58
CA ARG A 191 -5.82 -17.30 17.95
C ARG A 191 -6.75 -18.51 17.95
N THR A 192 -7.82 -18.47 17.16
CA THR A 192 -8.79 -19.58 17.04
C THR A 192 -8.12 -20.85 16.51
N TYR A 193 -7.22 -20.70 15.55
CA TYR A 193 -6.49 -21.82 14.94
C TYR A 193 -5.10 -22.05 15.56
N ARG A 194 -4.73 -21.32 16.63
CA ARG A 194 -3.40 -21.42 17.25
C ARG A 194 -3.08 -22.84 17.68
N HIS A 195 -4.08 -23.56 18.16
CA HIS A 195 -3.95 -24.95 18.60
C HIS A 195 -3.66 -25.93 17.45
N PHE A 196 -3.95 -25.55 16.20
CA PHE A 196 -3.58 -26.29 14.99
C PHE A 196 -2.25 -25.82 14.39
N ILE A 197 -1.75 -24.64 14.79
CA ILE A 197 -0.55 -23.99 14.24
C ILE A 197 0.67 -24.17 15.18
N TYR A 198 0.44 -24.37 16.48
CA TYR A 198 1.46 -24.53 17.52
C TYR A 198 1.02 -25.55 18.58
N PRO A 199 1.11 -26.86 18.33
CA PRO A 199 0.94 -27.87 19.36
C PRO A 199 2.26 -28.06 20.13
N GLY A 200 2.68 -27.05 20.91
CA GLY A 200 3.87 -27.20 21.77
C GLY A 200 5.17 -27.55 21.00
N PRO A 201 6.15 -28.22 21.63
CA PRO A 201 7.55 -28.27 21.20
C PRO A 201 7.83 -29.29 20.07
N MET A 202 7.05 -29.27 19.00
CA MET A 202 7.34 -30.01 17.76
C MET A 202 7.62 -29.00 16.63
N GLY A 203 8.83 -29.07 16.06
CA GLY A 203 9.41 -28.03 15.21
C GLY A 203 8.77 -27.79 13.83
N THR A 204 9.51 -27.07 12.97
CA THR A 204 9.16 -26.49 11.65
C THR A 204 8.46 -27.39 10.60
N LYS A 205 8.20 -28.67 10.88
CA LYS A 205 7.57 -29.63 9.95
C LYS A 205 6.07 -29.37 9.74
N GLU A 206 5.32 -28.95 10.76
CA GLU A 206 3.85 -28.83 10.64
C GLU A 206 3.37 -27.60 9.86
N VAL A 207 4.18 -26.54 9.73
CA VAL A 207 3.88 -25.40 8.84
C VAL A 207 3.85 -25.85 7.37
N HIS A 208 4.58 -26.91 7.01
CA HIS A 208 4.48 -27.56 5.70
C HIS A 208 3.24 -28.46 5.57
N GLU A 209 2.72 -29.00 6.67
CA GLU A 209 1.59 -29.94 6.68
C GLU A 209 0.23 -29.24 6.61
N HIS A 210 0.15 -27.96 6.97
CA HIS A 210 -1.08 -27.17 6.92
C HIS A 210 -1.04 -26.01 5.90
N PRO A 211 -1.10 -26.31 4.59
CA PRO A 211 -1.08 -25.30 3.53
C PRO A 211 -2.25 -24.31 3.60
N SER A 212 -3.31 -24.61 4.36
CA SER A 212 -4.44 -23.69 4.61
C SER A 212 -4.03 -22.42 5.34
N VAL A 213 -3.05 -22.47 6.25
CA VAL A 213 -2.59 -21.33 7.04
C VAL A 213 -1.76 -20.38 6.16
N LEU A 214 -0.83 -20.94 5.39
CA LEU A 214 -0.07 -20.21 4.37
C LEU A 214 -1.01 -19.57 3.33
N ARG A 215 -2.05 -20.29 2.90
CA ARG A 215 -3.08 -19.73 1.99
C ARG A 215 -3.85 -18.59 2.64
N ALA A 216 -4.27 -18.72 3.89
CA ALA A 216 -5.02 -17.66 4.59
C ALA A 216 -4.17 -16.39 4.77
N LEU A 217 -2.90 -16.53 5.15
CA LEU A 217 -1.96 -15.41 5.25
C LEU A 217 -1.70 -14.79 3.88
N ALA A 218 -1.41 -15.60 2.86
CA ALA A 218 -1.20 -15.14 1.50
C ALA A 218 -2.44 -14.38 0.97
N ILE A 219 -3.65 -14.92 1.18
CA ILE A 219 -4.90 -14.26 0.81
C ILE A 219 -5.02 -12.91 1.53
N THR A 220 -4.74 -12.87 2.84
CA THR A 220 -4.83 -11.62 3.62
C THR A 220 -3.85 -10.56 3.11
N TYR A 221 -2.59 -10.93 2.87
CA TYR A 221 -1.59 -10.02 2.30
C TYR A 221 -1.97 -9.55 0.89
N TRP A 222 -2.43 -10.47 0.03
CA TRP A 222 -2.87 -10.15 -1.33
C TRP A 222 -4.09 -9.23 -1.33
N LEU A 223 -5.08 -9.50 -0.48
CA LEU A 223 -6.30 -8.70 -0.38
C LEU A 223 -5.97 -7.29 0.12
N THR A 224 -5.08 -7.19 1.12
CA THR A 224 -4.62 -5.91 1.66
C THR A 224 -3.84 -5.12 0.61
N ALA A 225 -2.87 -5.75 -0.06
CA ALA A 225 -2.10 -5.12 -1.13
C ALA A 225 -3.00 -4.69 -2.31
N TRP A 226 -3.98 -5.51 -2.68
CA TRP A 226 -4.95 -5.21 -3.73
C TRP A 226 -5.85 -4.04 -3.35
N LEU A 227 -6.45 -4.06 -2.16
CA LEU A 227 -7.29 -2.97 -1.65
C LEU A 227 -6.52 -1.66 -1.61
N THR A 228 -5.31 -1.67 -1.07
CA THR A 228 -4.41 -0.52 -1.07
C THR A 228 -4.16 -0.02 -2.49
N THR A 229 -3.78 -0.91 -3.41
CA THR A 229 -3.53 -0.54 -4.81
C THR A 229 -4.76 0.08 -5.47
N VAL A 230 -5.95 -0.47 -5.24
CA VAL A 230 -7.21 0.05 -5.77
C VAL A 230 -7.52 1.43 -5.20
N ILE A 231 -7.42 1.59 -3.89
CA ILE A 231 -7.69 2.86 -3.20
C ILE A 231 -6.74 3.96 -3.70
N PHE A 232 -5.43 3.70 -3.71
CA PHE A 232 -4.44 4.66 -4.21
C PHE A 232 -4.65 4.99 -5.70
N SER A 233 -5.01 4.00 -6.53
CA SER A 233 -5.33 4.24 -7.95
C SER A 233 -6.59 5.10 -8.16
N ARG A 234 -7.57 5.01 -7.26
CA ARG A 234 -8.81 5.80 -7.32
C ARG A 234 -8.56 7.21 -6.81
N MET A 235 -7.83 7.35 -5.71
CA MET A 235 -7.42 8.64 -5.14
C MET A 235 -6.66 9.48 -6.16
N ARG A 236 -5.67 8.89 -6.84
CA ARG A 236 -4.93 9.60 -7.90
C ARG A 236 -5.82 10.04 -9.05
N ARG A 237 -6.77 9.20 -9.48
CA ARG A 237 -7.73 9.57 -10.54
C ARG A 237 -8.60 10.74 -10.13
N TRP A 238 -9.01 10.82 -8.86
CA TRP A 238 -9.76 11.96 -8.36
C TRP A 238 -8.92 13.23 -8.31
N ALA A 239 -7.69 13.15 -7.80
CA ALA A 239 -6.75 14.28 -7.76
C ALA A 239 -6.42 14.82 -9.16
N MET A 240 -6.32 13.95 -10.16
CA MET A 240 -6.05 14.36 -11.55
C MET A 240 -7.27 15.00 -12.23
N LYS A 241 -8.50 14.58 -11.91
CA LYS A 241 -9.72 15.16 -12.49
C LYS A 241 -9.95 16.60 -12.06
N GLU A 242 -9.61 16.96 -10.82
CA GLU A 242 -9.78 18.34 -10.34
C GLU A 242 -8.86 19.35 -11.04
N LYS A 243 -7.65 18.92 -11.43
CA LYS A 243 -6.73 19.78 -12.20
C LYS A 243 -7.22 20.09 -13.61
N PHE A 244 -7.98 19.19 -14.24
CA PHE A 244 -8.51 19.44 -15.58
C PHE A 244 -9.67 20.45 -15.57
N ILE A 245 -10.50 20.44 -14.52
CA ILE A 245 -11.64 21.36 -14.39
C ILE A 245 -11.16 22.81 -14.15
N GLN A 246 -9.97 23.00 -13.56
CA GLN A 246 -9.42 24.34 -13.30
C GLN A 246 -8.70 24.99 -14.48
N ILE A 247 -8.47 24.28 -15.59
CA ILE A 247 -7.76 24.82 -16.77
C ILE A 247 -8.74 25.31 -17.86
N GLU A 248 -10.05 25.01 -17.73
CA GLU A 248 -11.08 25.40 -18.71
C GLU A 248 -11.80 26.74 -18.41
N TRP A 249 -11.22 27.60 -17.57
CA TRP A 249 -11.72 28.94 -17.26
C TRP A 249 -10.60 29.97 -17.32
#